data_AF-A0A251NH02-F1
#
_entry.id   AF-A0A251NH02-F1
#
_cell.length_a   1.000
_cell.length_b   1.000
_cell.length_c   1.000
_cell.angle_alpha   90.00
_cell.angle_beta   90.00
_cell.angle_gamma   90.00
#
_symmetry.space_group_name_H-M   'P 1'
#
loop_
_entity.id
_entity.type
_entity.pdbx_description
1 polymer ?
#
loop_
_entity_poly.entity_id
_entity_poly.type
_entity_poly.pdbx_seq_one_letter_code
_entity_poly.pdbx_strand_id
1 'polypeptide(L)'
;MPRSWDCLLCFYQTFCVTTSLLQLIITLLDRSLLVANAGDCRAVLSRCGAAVEMSKDHRPCCTKERMRIESLGGYIDDGYLNGQLGVTRALGDWHLEGMKGGGERGGPLSAEPELKLMTLTKDDEFLIIGSDGIWEMFTSQNAVDFARRRLQEHNDVKLCCKEIVEEAIKRGASDNLTLVMVSFHLEPPPHVVVERSRVRRSISAEGLQNLKFFLEE
;
A
#
# COMPACT_ATOMS: atom_id res chain seq x y z
N MET A 1 26.29 -31.99 -4.82
CA MET A 1 25.49 -30.80 -5.18
C MET A 1 24.26 -30.74 -4.29
N PRO A 2 24.26 -29.99 -3.18
CA PRO A 2 23.10 -29.92 -2.32
C PRO A 2 22.12 -28.86 -2.84
N ARG A 3 20.86 -29.26 -3.04
CA ARG A 3 19.73 -28.36 -3.31
C ARG A 3 19.28 -27.78 -1.96
N SER A 4 19.84 -26.63 -1.57
CA SER A 4 19.48 -25.96 -0.31
C SER A 4 18.20 -25.15 -0.47
N TRP A 5 17.07 -25.79 -0.29
CA TRP A 5 15.84 -25.14 0.16
C TRP A 5 15.21 -26.07 1.18
N ASP A 6 15.84 -26.15 2.35
CA ASP A 6 15.17 -26.66 3.55
C ASP A 6 14.10 -25.63 3.94
N CYS A 7 12.98 -25.66 3.21
CA CYS A 7 11.74 -24.98 3.55
C CYS A 7 11.10 -25.73 4.73
N LEU A 8 11.71 -25.65 5.90
CA LEU A 8 11.15 -26.09 7.17
C LEU A 8 10.72 -24.87 7.98
N LEU A 9 10.00 -23.94 7.35
CA LEU A 9 9.37 -22.80 8.01
C LEU A 9 8.04 -22.47 7.32
N CYS A 10 7.04 -23.29 7.62
CA CYS A 10 5.63 -22.93 7.44
C CYS A 10 5.30 -21.91 8.54
N PHE A 11 5.78 -20.66 8.42
CA PHE A 11 5.37 -19.57 9.28
C PHE A 11 3.98 -19.12 8.84
N TYR A 12 2.94 -19.64 9.50
CA TYR A 12 1.65 -18.97 9.57
C TYR A 12 1.85 -17.68 10.37
N GLN A 13 2.25 -16.60 9.71
CA GLN A 13 2.35 -15.30 10.35
C GLN A 13 1.16 -14.45 9.93
N THR A 14 0.14 -14.48 10.77
CA THR A 14 -1.00 -13.57 10.67
C THR A 14 -0.59 -12.24 11.27
N PHE A 15 -0.40 -11.23 10.45
CA PHE A 15 -0.24 -9.85 10.91
C PHE A 15 -1.61 -9.18 10.90
N CYS A 16 -2.00 -8.61 12.04
CA CYS A 16 -3.19 -7.78 12.17
C CYS A 16 -2.74 -6.40 12.64
N VAL A 17 -2.95 -5.38 11.80
CA VAL A 17 -2.70 -3.99 12.19
C VAL A 17 -4.01 -3.44 12.74
N THR A 18 -4.16 -3.42 14.06
CA THR A 18 -5.38 -2.97 14.74
C THR A 18 -5.22 -1.55 15.26
N THR A 19 -5.61 -0.56 14.47
CA THR A 19 -5.98 0.77 14.99
C THR A 19 -7.50 0.88 14.89
N SER A 20 -8.19 0.29 15.88
CA SER A 20 -9.62 0.46 16.23
C SER A 20 -10.72 0.18 15.19
N LEU A 21 -10.49 0.23 13.88
CA LEU A 21 -11.52 0.19 12.82
C LEU A 21 -11.10 -0.56 11.53
N LEU A 22 -9.82 -0.91 11.42
CA LEU A 22 -9.21 -1.32 10.16
C LEU A 22 -8.71 -2.75 10.29
N GLN A 23 -9.10 -3.62 9.36
CA GLN A 23 -8.60 -4.99 9.33
C GLN A 23 -7.88 -5.23 7.99
N LEU A 24 -6.55 -5.29 8.10
CA LEU A 24 -5.73 -5.97 7.12
C LEU A 24 -5.31 -7.32 7.70
N ILE A 25 -5.72 -8.43 7.08
CA ILE A 25 -5.22 -9.76 7.42
C ILE A 25 -4.27 -10.22 6.31
N ILE A 26 -3.10 -10.68 6.74
CA ILE A 26 -2.14 -11.35 5.86
C ILE A 26 -2.00 -12.80 6.26
N THR A 27 -2.07 -13.71 5.29
CA THR A 27 -1.73 -15.12 5.52
C THR A 27 -0.67 -15.55 4.51
N LEU A 28 0.39 -16.15 5.04
CA LEU A 28 1.46 -16.77 4.26
C LEU A 28 1.29 -18.29 4.32
N LEU A 29 0.91 -18.89 3.20
CA LEU A 29 0.64 -20.33 3.05
C LEU A 29 1.43 -20.87 1.85
N ASP A 30 2.49 -21.64 2.09
CA ASP A 30 3.27 -22.30 1.02
C ASP A 30 3.67 -21.37 -0.15
N ARG A 31 4.06 -20.12 0.18
CA ARG A 31 4.38 -18.98 -0.74
C ARG A 31 3.19 -18.17 -1.22
N SER A 32 1.97 -18.45 -0.80
CA SER A 32 0.80 -17.62 -1.13
C SER A 32 0.66 -16.51 -0.11
N LEU A 33 0.60 -15.26 -0.57
CA LEU A 33 0.27 -14.05 0.18
C LEU A 33 -1.20 -13.71 -0.07
N LEU A 34 -2.05 -13.90 0.94
CA LEU A 34 -3.42 -13.39 0.94
C LEU A 34 -3.44 -12.06 1.70
N VAL A 35 -4.01 -11.02 1.10
CA VAL A 35 -4.25 -9.72 1.73
C VAL A 35 -5.76 -9.47 1.76
N ALA A 36 -6.31 -9.22 2.94
CA ALA A 36 -7.73 -8.92 3.12
C ALA A 36 -7.88 -7.53 3.73
N ASN A 37 -8.36 -6.53 2.99
CA ASN A 37 -8.47 -5.14 3.46
C ASN A 37 -9.93 -4.71 3.65
N ALA A 38 -10.27 -4.22 4.84
CA ALA A 38 -11.49 -3.46 5.11
C ALA A 38 -11.11 -2.17 5.84
N GLY A 39 -11.09 -1.05 5.10
CA GLY A 39 -10.61 0.23 5.59
C GLY A 39 -9.68 0.98 4.63
N ASP A 40 -9.03 2.02 5.12
CA ASP A 40 -8.11 2.92 4.41
C ASP A 40 -6.62 2.69 4.72
N CYS A 41 -6.29 1.64 5.48
CA CYS A 41 -4.95 1.05 5.47
C CYS A 41 -4.59 0.56 4.06
N ARG A 42 -3.29 0.54 3.78
CA ARG A 42 -2.75 0.02 2.52
C ARG A 42 -1.60 -0.96 2.75
N ALA A 43 -1.55 -1.99 1.91
CA ALA A 43 -0.44 -2.91 1.79
C ALA A 43 0.19 -2.83 0.40
N VAL A 44 1.52 -2.73 0.36
CA VAL A 44 2.32 -2.56 -0.84
C VAL A 44 3.48 -3.55 -0.80
N LEU A 45 3.56 -4.41 -1.82
CA LEU A 45 4.63 -5.38 -2.00
C LEU A 45 5.74 -4.76 -2.87
N SER A 46 6.99 -4.86 -2.46
CA SER A 46 8.13 -4.57 -3.33
C SER A 46 8.50 -5.82 -4.13
N ARG A 47 8.48 -5.70 -5.47
CA ARG A 47 8.95 -6.74 -6.39
C ARG A 47 9.96 -6.15 -7.36
N CYS A 48 11.21 -6.61 -7.30
CA CYS A 48 12.33 -6.03 -8.06
C CYS A 48 12.41 -4.48 -7.95
N GLY A 49 12.12 -3.93 -6.77
CA GLY A 49 12.05 -2.48 -6.54
C GLY A 49 10.82 -1.76 -7.11
N ALA A 50 9.89 -2.45 -7.75
CA ALA A 50 8.60 -1.88 -8.15
C ALA A 50 7.54 -2.10 -7.07
N ALA A 51 6.74 -1.07 -6.78
CA ALA A 51 5.59 -1.17 -5.89
C ALA A 51 4.43 -1.91 -6.56
N VAL A 52 3.95 -2.95 -5.91
CA VAL A 52 2.78 -3.73 -6.30
C VAL A 52 1.71 -3.56 -5.23
N GLU A 53 0.65 -2.84 -5.58
CA GLU A 53 -0.49 -2.60 -4.68
C GLU A 53 -1.17 -3.91 -4.30
N MET A 54 -1.15 -4.27 -3.01
CA MET A 54 -1.79 -5.48 -2.51
C MET A 54 -3.18 -5.24 -1.92
N SER A 55 -3.52 -3.99 -1.61
CA SER A 55 -4.87 -3.56 -1.25
C SER A 55 -5.20 -2.21 -1.87
N LYS A 56 -6.46 -1.80 -1.75
CA LYS A 56 -6.94 -0.46 -2.09
C LYS A 56 -7.65 0.14 -0.91
N ASP A 57 -7.42 1.43 -0.69
CA ASP A 57 -8.05 2.17 0.39
C ASP A 57 -9.56 2.29 0.12
N HIS A 58 -10.37 2.01 1.13
CA HIS A 58 -11.82 2.12 1.06
C HIS A 58 -12.29 3.47 1.58
N ARG A 59 -12.00 4.53 0.80
CA ARG A 59 -12.37 5.92 1.14
C ARG A 59 -13.64 6.39 0.40
N PRO A 60 -14.41 7.35 0.94
CA PRO A 60 -15.59 7.95 0.29
C PRO A 60 -15.35 8.57 -1.09
N CYS A 61 -14.11 8.95 -1.40
CA CYS A 61 -13.73 9.46 -2.71
C CYS A 61 -13.61 8.37 -3.80
N CYS A 62 -13.58 7.08 -3.42
CA CYS A 62 -13.48 5.98 -4.36
C CYS A 62 -14.80 5.78 -5.12
N THR A 63 -14.77 5.88 -6.45
CA THR A 63 -15.98 5.77 -7.30
C THR A 63 -16.75 4.46 -7.08
N LYS A 64 -16.05 3.33 -6.91
CA LYS A 64 -16.68 2.03 -6.65
C LYS A 64 -17.44 2.02 -5.32
N GLU A 65 -16.86 2.58 -4.27
CA GLU A 65 -17.50 2.64 -2.96
C GLU A 65 -18.67 3.62 -2.97
N ARG A 66 -18.53 4.78 -3.62
CA ARG A 66 -19.63 5.73 -3.78
C ARG A 66 -20.85 5.11 -4.46
N MET A 67 -20.66 4.43 -5.60
CA MET A 67 -21.75 3.74 -6.30
C MET A 67 -22.43 2.68 -5.41
N ARG A 68 -21.63 1.91 -4.65
CA ARG A 68 -22.16 0.91 -3.70
C ARG A 68 -23.01 1.59 -2.61
N ILE A 69 -22.49 2.64 -2.00
CA ILE A 69 -23.15 3.39 -0.91
C ILE A 69 -24.49 3.97 -1.38
N GLU A 70 -24.49 4.65 -2.52
CA GLU A 70 -25.69 5.26 -3.11
C GLU A 70 -26.75 4.20 -3.46
N SER A 71 -26.33 3.03 -3.96
CA SER A 71 -27.26 1.91 -4.24
C SER A 71 -27.94 1.32 -2.99
N LEU A 72 -27.35 1.57 -1.82
CA LEU A 72 -27.86 1.14 -0.51
C LEU A 72 -28.56 2.27 0.25
N GLY A 73 -28.81 3.41 -0.42
CA GLY A 73 -29.49 4.57 0.15
C GLY A 73 -28.63 5.43 1.08
N GLY A 74 -27.31 5.19 1.13
CA GLY A 74 -26.37 6.09 1.79
C GLY A 74 -25.91 7.21 0.86
N TYR A 75 -25.17 8.17 1.41
CA TYR A 75 -24.60 9.29 0.65
C TYR A 75 -23.22 9.67 1.20
N ILE A 76 -22.46 10.45 0.42
CA ILE A 76 -21.20 11.05 0.86
C ILE A 76 -21.42 12.53 1.06
N ASP A 77 -21.12 13.03 2.25
CA ASP A 77 -21.21 14.45 2.62
C ASP A 77 -19.85 14.93 3.15
N ASP A 78 -19.30 15.97 2.53
CA ASP A 78 -17.96 16.53 2.78
C ASP A 78 -16.82 15.49 2.95
N GLY A 79 -16.87 14.40 2.18
CA GLY A 79 -15.87 13.32 2.25
C GLY A 79 -16.12 12.28 3.36
N TYR A 80 -17.27 12.35 4.04
CA TYR A 80 -17.69 11.39 5.07
C TYR A 80 -18.91 10.60 4.61
N LEU A 81 -18.92 9.29 4.88
CA LEU A 81 -20.07 8.41 4.69
C LEU A 81 -21.20 8.83 5.62
N ASN A 82 -22.36 9.17 5.05
CA ASN A 82 -23.53 9.73 5.72
C ASN A 82 -23.18 10.91 6.65
N GLY A 83 -22.13 11.67 6.34
CA GLY A 83 -21.63 12.78 7.17
C GLY A 83 -20.94 12.35 8.48
N GLN A 84 -20.64 11.05 8.66
CA GLN A 84 -20.19 10.50 9.94
C GLN A 84 -18.80 9.85 9.89
N LEU A 85 -18.47 9.06 8.86
CA LEU A 85 -17.23 8.27 8.83
C LEU A 85 -16.35 8.60 7.62
N GLY A 86 -15.04 8.78 7.85
CA GLY A 86 -14.04 8.97 6.79
C GLY A 86 -13.71 7.70 6.00
N VAL A 87 -14.28 6.55 6.39
CA VAL A 87 -14.10 5.25 5.74
C VAL A 87 -15.43 4.67 5.27
N THR A 88 -15.36 3.82 4.26
CA THR A 88 -16.55 3.17 3.65
C THR A 88 -16.68 1.70 4.02
N ARG A 89 -15.60 1.12 4.56
CA ARG A 89 -15.57 -0.24 5.09
C ARG A 89 -14.83 -0.26 6.41
N ALA A 90 -15.39 -0.94 7.40
CA ALA A 90 -14.79 -1.08 8.72
C ALA A 90 -15.37 -2.30 9.44
N LEU A 91 -14.56 -2.94 10.28
CA LEU A 91 -15.05 -3.88 11.28
C LEU A 91 -15.33 -3.12 12.56
N GLY A 92 -16.59 -3.06 12.97
CA GLY A 92 -16.99 -2.27 14.14
C GLY A 92 -18.21 -1.42 13.84
N ASP A 93 -18.39 -0.34 14.60
CA ASP A 93 -19.38 0.71 14.36
C ASP A 93 -20.84 0.26 14.30
N TRP A 94 -21.16 -0.83 15.00
CA TRP A 94 -22.54 -1.32 15.14
C TRP A 94 -23.48 -0.34 15.86
N HIS A 95 -22.92 0.64 16.57
CA HIS A 95 -23.68 1.66 17.29
C HIS A 95 -24.13 2.84 16.42
N LEU A 96 -23.65 2.93 15.17
CA LEU A 96 -24.03 4.00 14.26
C LEU A 96 -25.33 3.66 13.54
N GLU A 97 -26.39 4.39 13.89
CA GLU A 97 -27.72 4.21 13.29
C GLU A 97 -27.66 4.47 11.77
N GLY A 98 -28.34 3.62 10.99
CA GLY A 98 -28.39 3.73 9.53
C GLY A 98 -27.15 3.27 8.76
N MET A 99 -26.07 2.83 9.42
CA MET A 99 -24.81 2.48 8.74
C MET A 99 -24.74 1.03 8.26
N LYS A 100 -25.34 0.07 8.97
CA LYS A 100 -25.28 -1.37 8.61
C LYS A 100 -26.60 -1.97 8.12
N GLY A 101 -27.67 -1.17 8.09
CA GLY A 101 -29.00 -1.57 7.63
C GLY A 101 -29.66 -2.62 8.54
N GLY A 102 -30.96 -2.46 8.82
CA GLY A 102 -31.73 -3.43 9.60
C GLY A 102 -32.35 -4.58 8.78
N GLY A 103 -32.07 -4.66 7.48
CA GLY A 103 -32.74 -5.58 6.53
C GLY A 103 -31.79 -6.35 5.61
N GLU A 104 -32.34 -7.22 4.76
CA GLU A 104 -31.61 -8.21 3.93
C GLU A 104 -30.56 -7.63 2.97
N ARG A 105 -30.62 -6.33 2.66
CA ARG A 105 -29.71 -5.66 1.71
C ARG A 105 -28.42 -5.11 2.35
N GLY A 106 -28.28 -5.17 3.68
CA GLY A 106 -27.17 -4.54 4.40
C GLY A 106 -27.24 -3.01 4.39
N GLY A 107 -26.18 -2.35 4.87
CA GLY A 107 -26.08 -0.90 4.95
C GLY A 107 -24.85 -0.34 4.23
N PRO A 108 -24.75 0.99 4.13
CA PRO A 108 -23.70 1.64 3.36
C PRO A 108 -22.28 1.40 3.91
N LEU A 109 -22.12 1.15 5.21
CA LEU A 109 -20.85 0.73 5.82
C LEU A 109 -20.69 -0.79 5.71
N SER A 110 -19.71 -1.25 4.93
CA SER A 110 -19.47 -2.69 4.75
C SER A 110 -18.40 -3.23 5.70
N ALA A 111 -18.63 -4.43 6.25
CA ALA A 111 -17.63 -5.21 6.97
C ALA A 111 -16.89 -6.20 6.04
N GLU A 112 -17.28 -6.27 4.75
CA GLU A 112 -16.72 -7.21 3.79
C GLU A 112 -15.36 -6.73 3.28
N PRO A 113 -14.26 -7.48 3.52
CA PRO A 113 -12.94 -7.11 3.05
C PRO A 113 -12.77 -7.37 1.55
N GLU A 114 -11.98 -6.53 0.87
CA GLU A 114 -11.44 -6.87 -0.44
C GLU A 114 -10.25 -7.83 -0.26
N LEU A 115 -10.33 -8.99 -0.93
CA LEU A 115 -9.30 -10.02 -0.88
C LEU A 115 -8.42 -9.98 -2.13
N LYS A 116 -7.10 -10.04 -1.94
CA LYS A 116 -6.13 -10.24 -3.01
C LYS A 116 -5.15 -11.35 -2.65
N LEU A 117 -5.14 -12.40 -3.48
CA LEU A 117 -4.19 -13.50 -3.37
C LEU A 117 -3.07 -13.33 -4.40
N MET A 118 -1.82 -13.52 -3.97
CA MET A 118 -0.65 -13.49 -4.82
C MET A 118 0.33 -14.59 -4.44
N THR A 119 0.90 -15.27 -5.43
CA THR A 119 2.02 -16.19 -5.19
C THR A 119 3.33 -15.40 -5.12
N LEU A 120 4.05 -15.55 -4.02
CA LEU A 120 5.37 -15.00 -3.79
C LEU A 120 6.42 -15.75 -4.61
N THR A 121 7.33 -14.97 -5.16
CA THR A 121 8.44 -15.34 -6.02
C THR A 121 9.75 -14.94 -5.34
N LYS A 122 10.88 -15.26 -5.95
CA LYS A 122 12.20 -14.83 -5.43
C LYS A 122 12.48 -13.34 -5.68
N ASP A 123 11.64 -12.70 -6.47
CA ASP A 123 11.74 -11.30 -6.83
C ASP A 123 11.03 -10.39 -5.83
N ASP A 124 10.27 -10.98 -4.89
CA ASP A 124 9.52 -10.28 -3.84
C ASP A 124 10.41 -9.98 -2.65
N GLU A 125 10.71 -8.69 -2.45
CA GLU A 125 11.72 -8.26 -1.50
C GLU A 125 11.13 -8.11 -0.08
N PHE A 126 10.07 -7.33 0.05
CA PHE A 126 9.40 -7.05 1.32
C PHE A 126 7.97 -6.53 1.11
N LEU A 127 7.13 -6.63 2.13
CA LEU A 127 5.78 -6.07 2.18
C LEU A 127 5.74 -4.92 3.20
N ILE A 128 5.20 -3.77 2.81
CA ILE A 128 4.90 -2.65 3.69
C ILE A 128 3.40 -2.59 3.93
N ILE A 129 3.00 -2.46 5.18
CA ILE A 129 1.63 -2.21 5.61
C ILE A 129 1.66 -0.93 6.43
N GLY A 130 0.78 0.01 6.12
CA GLY A 130 0.69 1.27 6.87
C GLY A 130 -0.74 1.72 7.09
N SER A 131 -0.94 2.52 8.13
CA SER A 131 -2.14 3.36 8.28
C SER A 131 -2.16 4.47 7.23
N ASP A 132 -3.33 5.08 7.03
CA ASP A 132 -3.53 6.28 6.23
C ASP A 132 -2.51 7.39 6.54
N GLY A 133 -2.18 7.64 7.81
CA GLY A 133 -1.18 8.64 8.19
C GLY A 133 0.20 8.43 7.54
N ILE A 134 0.58 7.19 7.22
CA ILE A 134 1.78 6.90 6.41
C ILE A 134 1.50 7.20 4.93
N TRP A 135 0.39 6.69 4.40
CA TRP A 135 0.08 6.76 2.96
C TRP A 135 -0.36 8.14 2.47
N GLU A 136 -0.69 9.06 3.37
CA GLU A 136 -0.88 10.48 3.05
C GLU A 136 0.45 11.19 2.80
N MET A 137 1.54 10.72 3.43
CA MET A 137 2.88 11.29 3.27
C MET A 137 3.71 10.58 2.18
N PHE A 138 3.28 9.39 1.74
CA PHE A 138 4.01 8.56 0.79
C PHE A 138 3.10 8.01 -0.31
N THR A 139 3.56 8.14 -1.57
CA THR A 139 3.11 7.25 -2.61
C THR A 139 3.69 5.84 -2.38
N SER A 140 3.01 4.83 -2.89
CA SER A 140 3.44 3.43 -2.74
C SER A 140 4.84 3.19 -3.30
N GLN A 141 5.16 3.77 -4.46
CA GLN A 141 6.51 3.68 -5.04
C GLN A 141 7.54 4.45 -4.20
N ASN A 142 7.23 5.65 -3.72
CA ASN A 142 8.15 6.40 -2.88
C ASN A 142 8.47 5.67 -1.57
N ALA A 143 7.50 4.98 -0.98
CA ALA A 143 7.71 4.15 0.22
C ALA A 143 8.64 2.97 -0.07
N VAL A 144 8.42 2.26 -1.18
CA VAL A 144 9.29 1.16 -1.64
C VAL A 144 10.72 1.66 -1.90
N ASP A 145 10.88 2.74 -2.66
CA ASP A 145 12.20 3.30 -3.00
C ASP A 145 12.96 3.80 -1.76
N PHE A 146 12.24 4.37 -0.79
CA PHE A 146 12.81 4.78 0.48
C PHE A 146 13.27 3.55 1.27
N ALA A 147 12.37 2.61 1.52
CA ALA A 147 12.65 1.40 2.30
C ALA A 147 13.83 0.62 1.72
N ARG A 148 13.82 0.47 0.39
CA ARG A 148 14.85 -0.26 -0.35
C ARG A 148 16.24 0.36 -0.20
N ARG A 149 16.35 1.69 -0.29
CA ARG A 149 17.63 2.39 -0.05
C ARG A 149 18.14 2.16 1.36
N ARG A 150 17.27 2.29 2.36
CA ARG A 150 17.64 2.12 3.78
C ARG A 150 18.07 0.68 4.08
N LEU A 151 17.32 -0.30 3.59
CA LEU A 151 17.70 -1.70 3.70
C LEU A 151 19.03 -1.99 2.99
N GLN A 152 19.33 -1.36 1.84
CA GLN A 152 20.64 -1.46 1.20
C GLN A 152 21.78 -0.85 2.02
N GLU A 153 21.51 0.20 2.81
CA GLU A 153 22.51 0.86 3.65
C GLU A 153 22.87 0.04 4.90
N HIS A 154 21.87 -0.53 5.59
CA HIS A 154 22.08 -1.12 6.91
C HIS A 154 21.40 -2.48 7.14
N ASN A 155 20.56 -2.95 6.22
CA ASN A 155 19.83 -4.23 6.29
C ASN A 155 19.10 -4.48 7.63
N ASP A 156 18.58 -3.42 8.26
CA ASP A 156 17.84 -3.48 9.54
C ASP A 156 16.39 -3.03 9.31
N VAL A 157 15.48 -4.00 9.30
CA VAL A 157 14.05 -3.76 9.08
C VAL A 157 13.45 -2.85 10.16
N LYS A 158 13.87 -3.00 11.43
CA LYS A 158 13.31 -2.20 12.53
C LYS A 158 13.75 -0.75 12.41
N LEU A 159 15.02 -0.52 12.10
CA LEU A 159 15.54 0.82 11.85
C LEU A 159 14.85 1.44 10.63
N CYS A 160 14.68 0.68 9.54
CA CYS A 160 13.99 1.16 8.34
C CYS A 160 12.55 1.58 8.64
N CYS A 161 11.79 0.80 9.43
CA CYS A 161 10.44 1.18 9.86
C CYS A 161 10.43 2.51 10.63
N LYS A 162 11.37 2.67 11.57
CA LYS A 162 11.50 3.90 12.36
C LYS A 162 11.81 5.10 11.46
N GLU A 163 12.71 4.96 10.50
CA GLU A 163 13.06 6.04 9.57
C GLU A 163 11.89 6.43 8.66
N ILE A 164 11.06 5.48 8.23
CA ILE A 164 9.84 5.78 7.45
C ILE A 164 8.85 6.60 8.29
N VAL A 165 8.65 6.22 9.55
CA VAL A 165 7.76 6.96 10.47
C VAL A 165 8.32 8.36 10.74
N GLU A 166 9.62 8.50 11.01
CA GLU A 166 10.26 9.81 11.20
C GLU A 166 10.17 10.69 9.95
N GLU A 167 10.32 10.11 8.76
CA GLU A 167 10.16 10.81 7.49
C GLU A 167 8.69 11.25 7.26
N ALA A 168 7.70 10.45 7.65
CA ALA A 168 6.29 10.86 7.64
C ALA A 168 6.05 12.07 8.55
N ILE A 169 6.62 12.07 9.77
CA ILE A 169 6.53 13.20 10.71
C ILE A 169 7.17 14.45 10.10
N LYS A 170 8.35 14.33 9.47
CA LYS A 170 9.02 15.45 8.79
C LYS A 170 8.21 16.04 7.65
N ARG A 171 7.41 15.21 6.97
CA ARG A 171 6.49 15.65 5.91
C ARG A 171 5.20 16.30 6.42
N GLY A 172 5.00 16.33 7.74
CA GLY A 172 3.88 17.01 8.37
C GLY A 172 2.72 16.07 8.72
N ALA A 173 2.98 14.77 8.89
CA ALA A 173 1.95 13.85 9.37
C ALA A 173 1.39 14.30 10.72
N SER A 174 0.07 14.43 10.79
CA SER A 174 -0.67 14.85 11.99
C SER A 174 -1.44 13.71 12.67
N ASP A 175 -1.52 12.55 12.03
CA ASP A 175 -2.29 11.40 12.51
C ASP A 175 -1.40 10.34 13.20
N ASN A 176 -2.02 9.28 13.71
CA ASN A 176 -1.38 8.09 14.24
C ASN A 176 -0.65 7.34 13.12
N LEU A 177 0.64 7.09 13.36
CA LEU A 177 1.52 6.44 12.39
C LEU A 177 1.79 5.01 12.80
N THR A 178 1.20 4.08 12.06
CA THR A 178 1.45 2.66 12.22
C THR A 178 2.05 2.10 10.95
N LEU A 179 3.18 1.39 11.07
CA LEU A 179 3.86 0.75 9.96
C LEU A 179 4.33 -0.64 10.38
N VAL A 180 4.04 -1.64 9.55
CA VAL A 180 4.57 -2.99 9.65
C VAL A 180 5.31 -3.33 8.36
N MET A 181 6.51 -3.89 8.48
CA MET A 181 7.29 -4.37 7.36
C MET A 181 7.60 -5.85 7.54
N VAL A 182 7.40 -6.63 6.48
CA VAL A 182 7.72 -8.06 6.42
C VAL A 182 8.77 -8.24 5.34
N SER A 183 10.01 -8.60 5.71
CA SER A 183 11.05 -8.96 4.74
C SER A 183 10.93 -10.43 4.37
N PHE A 184 11.02 -10.75 3.07
CA PHE A 184 11.02 -12.13 2.59
C PHE A 184 12.44 -12.70 2.42
N HIS A 185 13.46 -11.84 2.58
CA HIS A 185 14.87 -12.19 2.46
C HIS A 185 15.66 -11.74 3.70
N LEU A 186 16.72 -12.48 4.01
CA LEU A 186 17.68 -12.11 5.06
C LEU A 186 18.72 -11.08 4.56
N GLU A 187 18.98 -11.10 3.26
CA GLU A 187 19.91 -10.19 2.59
C GLU A 187 19.18 -8.92 2.12
N PRO A 188 19.89 -7.79 2.02
CA PRO A 188 19.29 -6.55 1.56
C PRO A 188 18.85 -6.66 0.09
N PRO A 189 17.85 -5.88 -0.34
CA PRO A 189 17.42 -5.85 -1.73
C PRO A 189 18.59 -5.56 -2.68
N PRO A 190 18.78 -6.34 -3.77
CA PRO A 190 19.91 -6.16 -4.68
C PRO A 190 19.86 -4.79 -5.36
N HIS A 191 20.97 -4.23 -5.84
CA HIS A 191 20.87 -3.03 -6.68
C HIS A 191 20.17 -3.39 -8.00
N VAL A 192 19.07 -2.70 -8.32
CA VAL A 192 18.40 -2.88 -9.62
C VAL A 192 19.26 -2.15 -10.64
N VAL A 193 19.94 -2.93 -11.49
CA VAL A 193 20.56 -2.39 -12.70
C VAL A 193 19.42 -2.05 -13.64
N VAL A 194 19.00 -0.78 -13.64
CA VAL A 194 18.12 -0.28 -14.70
C VAL A 194 18.94 -0.33 -15.97
N GLU A 195 18.69 -1.35 -16.82
CA GLU A 195 19.10 -1.28 -18.21
C GLU A 195 18.38 -0.08 -18.82
N ARG A 196 19.06 1.06 -18.83
CA ARG A 196 18.62 2.21 -19.59
C ARG A 196 18.63 1.75 -21.04
N SER A 197 17.46 1.40 -21.57
CA SER A 197 17.27 1.37 -23.01
C SER A 197 17.78 2.71 -23.51
N ARG A 198 18.85 2.67 -24.32
CA ARG A 198 19.38 3.86 -24.97
C ARG A 198 18.31 4.31 -25.95
N VAL A 199 17.34 5.08 -25.47
CA VAL A 199 16.46 5.83 -26.35
C VAL A 199 17.40 6.75 -27.10
N ARG A 200 17.63 6.45 -28.37
CA ARG A 200 18.35 7.31 -29.29
C ARG A 200 17.49 8.57 -29.42
N ARG A 201 17.75 9.56 -28.56
CA ARG A 201 17.13 10.89 -28.66
C ARG A 201 17.67 11.53 -29.93
N SER A 202 17.08 11.20 -31.08
CA SER A 202 17.27 11.97 -32.31
C SER A 202 16.41 13.22 -32.16
N ILE A 203 17.05 14.34 -31.85
CA ILE A 203 16.45 15.66 -32.00
C ILE A 203 16.33 15.88 -33.51
N SER A 204 15.15 16.26 -34.01
CA SER A 204 15.03 16.68 -35.41
C SER A 204 15.92 17.91 -35.66
N ALA A 205 16.34 18.12 -36.91
CA ALA A 205 17.13 19.31 -37.26
C ALA A 205 16.41 20.62 -36.86
N GLU A 206 15.08 20.63 -36.96
CA GLU A 206 14.20 21.72 -36.50
C GLU A 206 14.24 21.91 -34.98
N GLY A 207 14.18 20.81 -34.21
CA GLY A 207 14.30 20.87 -32.75
C GLY A 207 15.66 21.38 -32.28
N LEU A 208 16.73 21.11 -33.03
CA LEU A 208 18.06 21.63 -32.76
C LEU A 208 18.17 23.14 -33.05
N GLN A 209 17.53 23.62 -34.12
CA GLN A 209 17.48 25.05 -34.45
C GLN A 209 16.69 25.85 -33.42
N ASN A 210 15.55 25.34 -32.96
CA ASN A 210 14.75 26.00 -31.93
C ASN A 210 15.52 26.14 -30.61
N LEU A 211 16.30 25.12 -30.22
CA LEU A 211 17.12 25.19 -29.00
C LEU A 211 18.29 26.17 -29.12
N LYS A 212 18.89 26.31 -30.31
CA LYS A 212 19.95 27.31 -30.54
C LYS A 212 19.41 28.73 -30.42
N PHE A 213 18.19 28.97 -30.93
CA PHE A 213 17.53 30.27 -30.83
C PHE A 213 17.31 30.69 -29.37
N PHE A 214 17.00 29.76 -28.46
CA PHE A 214 16.81 30.05 -27.03
C PHE A 214 18.10 30.21 -26.22
N LEU A 215 19.26 29.84 -26.76
CA LEU A 215 20.55 29.95 -26.08
C LEU A 215 21.34 31.19 -26.52
N GLU A 216 20.84 31.93 -27.51
CA GLU A 216 21.45 33.14 -28.06
C GLU A 216 20.70 34.43 -27.66
N GLU A 217 19.74 34.36 -26.73
CA GLU A 217 19.27 35.50 -25.91
C GLU A 217 19.89 35.47 -24.51
#